data_AF-A0A4R7LZ35-F1
#
_entry.id   AF-A0A4R7LZ35-F1
#
_cell.length_a   1.000
_cell.length_b   1.000
_cell.length_c   1.000
_cell.angle_alpha   90.00
_cell.angle_beta   90.00
_cell.angle_gamma   90.00
#
_symmetry.space_group_name_H-M   'P 1'
#
loop_
_entity.id
_entity.type
_entity.pdbx_description
1 polymer ?
#
loop_
_entity_poly.entity_id
_entity_poly.type
_entity_poly.pdbx_seq_one_letter_code
_entity_poly.pdbx_strand_id
1 'polypeptide(L)' 'EFATLGADGFGFSDTRAAARRYFKNDTHSIVVRALEMLARRGEVDVDAPVKAIEKYKLLNVNAGTTGNAGGEA' A
#
# COMPACT_ATOMS: atom_id res chain seq x y z
N GLU A 1 10.97 -6.65 -14.71
CA GLU A 1 10.22 -5.38 -14.54
C GLU A 1 10.57 -4.80 -13.16
N PHE A 2 10.47 -3.49 -12.99
CA PHE A 2 10.76 -2.79 -11.74
C PHE A 2 9.67 -1.77 -11.46
N ALA A 3 9.29 -1.62 -10.19
CA ALA A 3 8.29 -0.66 -9.74
C ALA A 3 8.76 0.04 -8.47
N THR A 4 8.44 1.33 -8.35
CA THR A 4 8.65 2.12 -7.14
C THR A 4 7.31 2.55 -6.55
N LEU A 5 7.31 2.73 -5.24
CA LEU A 5 6.27 3.40 -4.47
C LEU A 5 6.97 4.51 -3.67
N GLY A 6 6.40 5.71 -3.72
CA GLY A 6 7.00 6.92 -3.17
C GLY A 6 6.05 7.68 -2.26
N ALA A 7 6.56 8.73 -1.63
CA ALA A 7 5.78 9.71 -0.89
C ALA A 7 5.81 11.05 -1.63
N ASP A 8 5.43 11.02 -2.91
CA ASP A 8 5.41 12.19 -3.77
C ASP A 8 4.37 13.22 -3.27
N GLY A 9 4.75 14.50 -3.28
CA GLY A 9 3.91 15.61 -2.81
C GLY A 9 4.38 16.23 -1.49
N PHE A 10 3.51 16.99 -0.84
CA PHE A 10 3.80 17.67 0.43
C PHE A 10 3.61 16.74 1.62
N GLY A 11 4.44 16.92 2.65
CA GLY A 11 4.25 16.29 3.95
C GLY A 11 3.03 16.85 4.69
N PHE A 12 2.51 16.07 5.64
CA PHE A 12 1.40 16.44 6.52
C PHE A 12 1.54 15.76 7.88
N SER A 13 0.75 16.20 8.86
CA SER A 13 0.76 15.66 10.22
C SER A 13 -0.35 14.62 10.41
N ASP A 14 0.04 13.38 10.68
CA ASP A 14 -0.84 12.27 11.06
C ASP A 14 0.02 11.16 11.72
N THR A 15 -0.61 10.07 12.17
CA THR A 15 0.08 8.85 12.55
C THR A 15 0.88 8.27 11.38
N ARG A 16 1.98 7.57 11.67
CA ARG A 16 2.81 6.94 10.63
C ARG A 16 2.02 5.97 9.75
N ALA A 17 1.06 5.25 10.33
CA ALA A 17 0.24 4.28 9.61
C ALA A 17 -0.70 4.97 8.62
N ALA A 18 -1.42 6.01 9.06
CA ALA A 18 -2.29 6.80 8.18
C ALA A 18 -1.47 7.51 7.09
N ALA A 19 -0.32 8.09 7.45
CA ALA A 19 0.57 8.76 6.49
C ALA A 19 1.06 7.82 5.38
N ARG A 20 1.53 6.62 5.73
CA ARG A 20 1.98 5.62 4.74
C ARG A 20 0.85 5.10 3.87
N ARG A 21 -0.34 4.92 4.45
CA ARG A 21 -1.54 4.54 3.70
C ARG A 21 -1.94 5.63 2.71
N TYR A 22 -1.92 6.90 3.11
CA TYR A 22 -2.20 8.03 2.23
C TYR A 22 -1.25 8.07 1.02
N PHE A 23 0.06 7.95 1.26
CA PHE A 23 1.07 7.92 0.20
C PHE A 23 1.10 6.61 -0.59
N LYS A 24 0.35 5.58 -0.17
CA LYS A 24 0.32 4.24 -0.78
C LYS A 24 1.72 3.62 -0.86
N ASN A 25 2.49 3.78 0.22
CA ASN A 25 3.83 3.19 0.37
C ASN A 25 3.92 2.25 1.60
N ASP A 26 2.77 1.78 2.07
CA ASP A 26 2.66 0.79 3.13
C ASP A 26 2.73 -0.66 2.60
N THR A 27 2.74 -1.64 3.51
CA THR A 27 2.88 -3.06 3.16
C THR A 27 1.80 -3.53 2.18
N HIS A 28 0.54 -3.14 2.38
CA HIS A 28 -0.54 -3.55 1.48
C HIS A 28 -0.44 -2.91 0.10
N SER A 29 0.11 -1.70 0.00
CA SER A 29 0.37 -1.06 -1.30
C SER A 29 1.46 -1.79 -2.08
N ILE A 30 2.50 -2.29 -1.39
CA ILE A 30 3.54 -3.16 -1.97
C ILE A 30 2.92 -4.46 -2.50
N VAL A 31 2.02 -5.10 -1.73
CA VAL A 31 1.31 -6.32 -2.17
C VAL A 31 0.51 -6.07 -3.43
N VAL A 32 -0.30 -5.00 -3.47
CA VAL A 32 -1.10 -4.66 -4.65
C VAL A 32 -0.22 -4.43 -5.87
N ARG A 33 0.88 -3.68 -5.73
CA ARG A 33 1.83 -3.45 -6.84
C ARG A 33 2.50 -4.74 -7.32
N ALA A 34 2.88 -5.63 -6.40
CA ALA A 34 3.45 -6.92 -6.76
C ALA A 34 2.45 -7.80 -7.53
N LEU A 35 1.20 -7.87 -7.07
CA LEU A 35 0.13 -8.59 -7.75
C LEU A 35 -0.17 -7.99 -9.12
N GLU A 36 -0.15 -6.66 -9.26
CA GLU A 36 -0.34 -6.00 -10.55
C GLU A 36 0.74 -6.43 -11.56
N MET A 37 2.01 -6.44 -11.13
CA MET A 37 3.13 -6.89 -11.98
C MET A 37 3.04 -8.37 -12.33
N LEU A 38 2.58 -9.23 -11.41
CA LEU A 38 2.35 -10.65 -11.67
C LEU A 38 1.20 -10.89 -12.65
N ALA A 39 0.08 -10.16 -12.47
CA ALA A 39 -1.09 -10.24 -13.32
C ALA A 39 -0.78 -9.83 -14.76
N ARG A 40 0.02 -8.77 -14.96
CA ARG A 40 0.51 -8.35 -16.28
C ARG A 40 1.32 -9.43 -17.00
N ARG A 41 1.98 -10.32 -16.26
CA ARG A 41 2.73 -11.47 -16.81
C ARG A 41 1.89 -12.74 -16.94
N GLY A 42 0.62 -12.70 -16.54
CA GLY A 42 -0.28 -13.88 -16.55
C GLY A 42 0.05 -14.92 -15.48
N GLU A 43 0.86 -14.57 -14.47
CA GLU A 43 1.27 -15.49 -13.40
C GLU A 43 0.21 -15.62 -12.29
N VAL A 44 -0.72 -14.66 -12.20
CA VAL A 44 -1.90 -14.68 -11.32
C VAL A 44 -3.13 -14.17 -12.08
N ASP A 45 -4.32 -14.41 -11.52
CA ASP A 45 -5.58 -13.86 -12.00
C ASP A 45 -5.49 -12.33 -12.19
N VAL A 46 -6.01 -11.83 -13.32
CA VAL A 46 -6.03 -10.40 -13.66
C VAL A 46 -6.75 -9.56 -12.60
N ASP A 47 -7.71 -10.16 -11.88
CA ASP A 47 -8.47 -9.50 -10.82
C ASP A 47 -7.77 -9.53 -9.45
N ALA A 48 -6.64 -10.23 -9.30
CA ALA A 48 -5.93 -10.34 -8.02
C ALA A 48 -5.57 -8.98 -7.38
N PRO A 49 -5.11 -7.95 -8.13
CA PRO A 49 -4.82 -6.64 -7.55
C PRO A 49 -6.08 -5.94 -7.03
N VAL A 50 -7.21 -6.05 -7.75
CA VAL A 50 -8.50 -5.45 -7.36
C VAL A 50 -9.01 -6.09 -6.07
N LYS A 51 -9.00 -7.42 -6.02
CA LYS A 51 -9.36 -8.20 -4.81
C LYS A 51 -8.50 -7.80 -3.61
N ALA A 52 -7.20 -7.55 -3.82
CA ALA A 52 -6.31 -7.09 -2.76
C ALA A 52 -6.63 -5.64 -2.30
N ILE A 53 -6.93 -4.73 -3.22
CA ILE A 53 -7.35 -3.36 -2.88
C ILE A 53 -8.57 -3.38 -1.96
N GLU A 54 -9.58 -4.18 -2.30
CA GLU A 54 -10.80 -4.34 -1.51
C GLU A 54 -10.52 -5.00 -0.16
N LYS A 55 -9.81 -6.13 -0.15
CA LYS A 55 -9.45 -6.89 1.05
C LYS A 55 -8.73 -6.03 2.08
N TYR A 56 -7.77 -5.23 1.63
CA TYR A 56 -6.95 -4.39 2.50
C TYR A 56 -7.52 -3.00 2.74
N LYS A 57 -8.70 -2.70 2.17
CA LYS A 57 -9.34 -1.37 2.23
C LYS A 57 -8.33 -0.27 1.86
N LEU A 58 -7.62 -0.45 0.75
CA LEU A 58 -6.44 0.37 0.40
C LEU A 58 -6.77 1.86 0.23
N LEU A 59 -8.05 2.20 0.00
CA LEU A 59 -8.53 3.57 -0.16
C LEU A 59 -9.01 4.20 1.17
N ASN A 60 -8.97 3.46 2.28
CA ASN A 60 -9.30 3.96 3.61
C ASN A 60 -8.01 4.26 4.39
N VAL A 61 -7.76 5.54 4.67
CA VAL A 61 -6.59 6.01 5.43
C VAL A 61 -6.48 5.39 6.83
N ASN A 62 -7.63 5.10 7.45
CA ASN A 62 -7.71 4.52 8.80
C ASN A 62 -7.50 3.00 8.83
N ALA A 63 -7.34 2.35 7.67
CA ALA A 63 -7.06 0.90 7.57
C ALA A 63 -5.56 0.59 7.44
N GLY A 64 -4.68 1.59 7.51
CA GLY A 64 -3.22 1.39 7.56
C GLY A 64 -2.77 0.77 8.88
N THR A 65 -1.88 -0.23 8.81
CA THR A 65 -1.30 -0.89 10.00
C THR A 65 0.22 -0.86 10.04
N THR A 66 0.86 -0.42 8.94
CA THR A 66 2.33 -0.40 8.82
C THR A 66 2.94 0.77 9.58
N GLY A 67 3.73 0.47 10.62
CA GLY A 67 4.48 1.49 11.38
C GLY A 67 3.98 1.79 12.78
N ASN A 68 3.14 0.92 13.36
CA ASN A 68 2.60 1.07 14.71
C ASN A 68 3.64 0.84 15.84
N ALA A 69 4.85 0.37 15.55
CA ALA A 69 5.83 -0.07 16.55
C ALA A 69 6.92 0.99 16.89
N GLY A 70 6.60 2.28 17.02
CA GLY A 70 7.64 3.30 17.19
C GLY A 70 7.27 4.48 18.09
N GLY A 71 6.63 4.21 19.23
CA GLY A 71 6.12 5.23 20.15
C GLY A 71 6.36 4.96 21.63
N GLU A 72 7.25 4.05 22.00
CA GLU A 72 7.82 4.03 23.36
C GLU A 72 9.28 4.51 23.22
N ALA A 73 9.50 5.75 23.63
CA ALA A 73 10.79 6.32 23.96
C ALA A 73 10.76 6.66 25.45
#